data_AF-A0A418X4J4-F1
#
_entry.id   AF-A0A418X4J4-F1
#
_cell.length_a   1.000
_cell.length_b   1.000
_cell.length_c   1.000
_cell.angle_alpha   90.00
_cell.angle_beta   90.00
_cell.angle_gamma   90.00
#
_symmetry.space_group_name_H-M   'P 1'
#
loop_
_entity.id
_entity.type
_entity.pdbx_description
1 polymer ?
#
loop_
_entity_poly.entity_id
_entity_poly.type
_entity_poly.pdbx_seq_one_letter_code
_entity_poly.pdbx_strand_id
1 'polypeptide(L)'
;MSSIVFAWELGDNFGHLWRMLPIAEELIRRGHQVRFVLNHLASAQAVLAPKGIAFLPSPSIQGKTELGREIASYADILATHGFTRPAVFNGMMSAWANLHALLETDIVVLEHAPSALVAARMLGLKTVHIGTGFTIPPRVSPMPCFRPWHQGTAEALEATESSVLSVINAAFAACGHVAATTLSEALSTDRTLLMTLPELDHYQGADRSAIELTTPVENNGGGMRVPWLQTRYPRIFMYVRNQVWLPAVLDVLAGSTVEVIAVIPDIPDALRSKHASCEHLRIYREPVDLHALLPGCQLAITHAGHGTSVDCLKTGVPMLLLPNHIEQLMITGRIAATGAGVGIIPSTVQANFAQVLRDMLTQPGYAQAAQGIAARYKDADPARSLQRVAQTIESLLQ
;
A
#
# COMPACT_ATOMS: atom_id res chain seq x y z
N MET A 1 26.64 10.36 -12.31
CA MET A 1 26.22 9.13 -11.60
C MET A 1 25.95 9.54 -10.18
N SER A 2 24.70 9.48 -9.74
CA SER A 2 24.28 9.88 -8.39
C SER A 2 23.96 8.65 -7.54
N SER A 3 24.11 8.77 -6.22
CA SER A 3 23.72 7.78 -5.22
C SER A 3 22.28 8.02 -4.77
N ILE A 4 21.40 7.09 -5.11
CA ILE A 4 19.96 7.15 -4.85
C ILE A 4 19.61 6.09 -3.80
N VAL A 5 19.09 6.52 -2.65
CA VAL A 5 18.64 5.62 -1.58
C VAL A 5 17.12 5.50 -1.61
N PHE A 6 16.63 4.28 -1.76
CA PHE A 6 15.22 3.94 -1.56
C PHE A 6 15.01 3.50 -0.11
N ALA A 7 14.16 4.21 0.63
CA ALA A 7 13.88 3.96 2.04
C ALA A 7 12.46 3.42 2.25
N TRP A 8 12.34 2.34 3.03
CA TRP A 8 11.05 1.75 3.46
C TRP A 8 11.09 1.24 4.89
N GLU A 9 10.32 1.87 5.80
CA GLU A 9 10.44 1.62 7.25
C GLU A 9 9.22 0.95 7.87
N LEU A 10 8.02 1.32 7.40
CA LEU A 10 6.77 0.94 8.05
C LEU A 10 5.89 0.10 7.13
N GLY A 11 5.10 -0.77 7.75
CA GLY A 11 4.23 -1.72 7.05
C GLY A 11 4.96 -2.99 6.66
N ASP A 12 4.19 -4.08 6.57
CA ASP A 12 4.70 -5.44 6.33
C ASP A 12 4.30 -5.98 4.94
N ASN A 13 3.69 -5.14 4.10
CA ASN A 13 3.10 -5.59 2.85
C ASN A 13 4.12 -5.57 1.70
N PHE A 14 4.22 -6.66 0.96
CA PHE A 14 5.13 -6.79 -0.19
C PHE A 14 4.93 -5.70 -1.27
N GLY A 15 3.75 -5.08 -1.30
CA GLY A 15 3.39 -4.03 -2.26
C GLY A 15 4.34 -2.83 -2.26
N HIS A 16 4.96 -2.50 -1.13
CA HIS A 16 5.91 -1.38 -1.04
C HIS A 16 7.14 -1.62 -1.94
N LEU A 17 7.78 -2.79 -1.80
CA LEU A 17 8.95 -3.14 -2.60
C LEU A 17 8.62 -3.26 -4.09
N TRP A 18 7.48 -3.88 -4.42
CA TRP A 18 7.04 -4.04 -5.81
C TRP A 18 6.71 -2.71 -6.51
N ARG A 19 6.30 -1.69 -5.75
CA ARG A 19 6.09 -0.33 -6.28
C ARG A 19 7.43 0.36 -6.59
N MET A 20 8.43 0.17 -5.73
CA MET A 20 9.74 0.81 -5.86
C MET A 20 10.64 0.14 -6.91
N LEU A 21 10.54 -1.17 -7.07
CA LEU A 21 11.48 -1.95 -7.86
C LEU A 21 11.59 -1.52 -9.33
N PRO A 22 10.49 -1.33 -10.09
CA PRO A 22 10.61 -0.88 -11.49
C PRO A 22 11.27 0.49 -11.61
N ILE A 23 11.04 1.38 -10.63
CA ILE A 23 11.66 2.72 -10.57
C ILE A 23 13.16 2.59 -10.34
N ALA A 24 13.56 1.75 -9.38
CA ALA A 24 14.96 1.48 -9.09
C ALA A 24 15.69 0.89 -10.31
N GLU A 25 15.10 -0.11 -10.98
CA GLU A 25 15.67 -0.71 -12.19
C GLU A 25 15.85 0.31 -13.32
N GLU A 26 14.85 1.19 -13.52
CA GLU A 26 14.94 2.25 -14.53
C GLU A 26 16.05 3.26 -14.20
N LEU A 27 16.22 3.64 -12.92
CA LEU A 27 17.30 4.54 -12.51
C LEU A 27 18.69 3.90 -12.63
N ILE A 28 18.81 2.59 -12.34
CA ILE A 28 20.04 1.83 -12.59
C ILE A 28 20.35 1.82 -14.09
N ARG A 29 19.35 1.56 -14.95
CA ARG A 29 19.49 1.59 -16.41
C ARG A 29 19.95 2.95 -16.93
N ARG A 30 19.59 4.03 -16.24
CA ARG A 30 20.04 5.41 -16.52
C ARG A 30 21.44 5.74 -15.97
N GLY A 31 22.10 4.80 -15.30
CA GLY A 31 23.48 4.94 -14.83
C GLY A 31 23.60 5.52 -13.42
N HIS A 32 22.53 5.51 -12.62
CA HIS A 32 22.60 5.86 -11.19
C HIS A 32 22.95 4.66 -10.33
N GLN A 33 23.51 4.93 -9.16
CA GLN A 33 23.78 3.92 -8.16
C GLN A 33 22.60 3.84 -7.19
N VAL A 34 21.85 2.74 -7.23
CA VAL A 34 20.66 2.56 -6.38
C VAL A 34 20.94 1.59 -5.24
N ARG A 35 20.53 1.96 -4.03
CA ARG A 35 20.57 1.11 -2.84
C ARG A 35 19.24 1.18 -2.09
N PHE A 36 18.87 0.09 -1.44
CA PHE A 36 17.70 0.04 -0.57
C PHE A 36 18.09 0.07 0.90
N VAL A 37 17.33 0.78 1.71
CA VAL A 37 17.39 0.72 3.17
C VAL A 37 15.99 0.41 3.67
N LEU A 38 15.75 -0.81 4.13
CA LEU A 38 14.40 -1.33 4.35
C LEU A 38 14.22 -2.22 5.58
N ASN A 39 12.98 -2.36 6.05
CA ASN A 39 12.62 -3.12 7.24
C ASN A 39 12.46 -4.64 7.03
N HIS A 40 12.33 -5.12 5.78
CA HIS A 40 11.95 -6.51 5.45
C HIS A 40 13.00 -7.26 4.60
N LEU A 41 14.09 -7.68 5.26
CA LEU A 41 15.26 -8.30 4.60
C LEU A 41 14.96 -9.59 3.84
N ALA A 42 14.00 -10.41 4.29
CA ALA A 42 13.64 -11.64 3.58
C ALA A 42 13.08 -11.35 2.16
N SER A 43 12.32 -10.27 2.02
CA SER A 43 11.79 -9.83 0.71
C SER A 43 12.89 -9.26 -0.15
N ALA A 44 13.78 -8.44 0.43
CA ALA A 44 14.93 -7.92 -0.27
C ALA A 44 15.84 -9.04 -0.79
N GLN A 45 16.08 -10.08 0.03
CA GLN A 45 16.84 -11.26 -0.40
C GLN A 45 16.17 -11.98 -1.57
N ALA A 46 14.84 -12.13 -1.56
CA ALA A 46 14.11 -12.81 -2.63
C ALA A 46 14.05 -12.00 -3.94
N VAL A 47 14.02 -10.66 -3.84
CA VAL A 47 13.69 -9.78 -4.98
C VAL A 47 14.88 -8.94 -5.46
N LEU A 48 15.64 -8.35 -4.55
CA LEU A 48 16.75 -7.44 -4.86
C LEU A 48 18.07 -8.18 -5.08
N ALA A 49 18.38 -9.19 -4.26
CA ALA A 49 19.65 -9.92 -4.35
C ALA A 49 19.87 -10.58 -5.72
N PRO A 50 18.87 -11.25 -6.35
CA PRO A 50 19.03 -11.84 -7.69
C PRO A 50 19.32 -10.80 -8.78
N LYS A 51 19.02 -9.52 -8.52
CA LYS A 51 19.25 -8.40 -9.44
C LYS A 51 20.56 -7.66 -9.14
N GLY A 52 21.31 -8.08 -8.12
CA GLY A 52 22.55 -7.42 -7.70
C GLY A 52 22.33 -6.04 -7.07
N ILE A 53 21.11 -5.72 -6.63
CA ILE A 53 20.80 -4.44 -6.00
C ILE A 53 21.15 -4.53 -4.52
N ALA A 54 22.05 -3.67 -4.04
CA ALA A 54 22.47 -3.67 -2.65
C ALA A 54 21.35 -3.17 -1.72
N PHE A 55 21.22 -3.81 -0.55
CA PHE A 55 20.25 -3.42 0.47
C PHE A 55 20.82 -3.52 1.89
N LEU A 56 20.34 -2.65 2.77
CA LEU A 56 20.68 -2.60 4.19
C LEU A 56 19.40 -2.58 5.04
N PRO A 57 19.45 -3.02 6.31
CA PRO A 57 18.32 -2.85 7.22
C PRO A 57 18.10 -1.36 7.54
N SER A 58 16.84 -0.93 7.58
CA SER A 58 16.48 0.38 8.11
C SER A 58 16.61 0.43 9.64
N PRO A 59 16.90 1.61 10.22
CA PRO A 59 16.76 1.82 11.65
C PRO A 59 15.35 1.43 12.11
N SER A 60 15.26 0.72 13.24
CA SER A 60 13.99 0.27 13.81
C SER A 60 14.02 0.36 15.33
N ILE A 61 12.83 0.41 15.93
CA ILE A 61 12.67 0.44 17.38
C ILE A 61 12.32 -0.95 17.90
N GLN A 62 12.75 -1.24 19.13
CA GLN A 62 12.27 -2.43 19.84
C GLN A 62 10.94 -2.13 20.53
N GLY A 63 9.91 -2.90 20.17
CA GLY A 63 8.55 -2.74 20.68
C GLY A 63 7.83 -1.52 20.10
N LYS A 64 6.50 -1.49 20.26
CA LYS A 64 5.66 -0.35 19.89
C LYS A 64 5.22 0.40 21.13
N THR A 65 5.03 1.72 21.02
CA THR A 65 4.38 2.49 22.08
C THR A 65 2.89 2.16 22.07
N GLU A 66 2.33 1.77 23.21
CA GLU A 66 0.88 1.60 23.35
C GLU A 66 0.21 2.97 23.51
N LEU A 67 -0.84 3.23 22.72
CA LEU A 67 -1.63 4.47 22.81
C LEU A 67 -2.80 4.37 23.81
N GLY A 68 -3.09 3.17 24.32
CA GLY A 68 -4.32 2.91 25.10
C GLY A 68 -5.62 3.01 24.29
N ARG A 69 -5.52 3.08 22.96
CA ARG A 69 -6.64 3.15 22.01
C ARG A 69 -6.23 2.60 20.65
N GLU A 70 -7.20 2.31 19.78
CA GLU A 70 -6.92 1.95 18.39
C GLU A 70 -6.27 3.12 17.63
N ILE A 71 -5.41 2.76 16.66
CA ILE A 71 -4.84 3.70 15.69
C ILE A 71 -5.97 4.28 14.83
N ALA A 72 -6.06 5.60 14.82
CA ALA A 72 -7.10 6.38 14.18
C ALA A 72 -6.57 7.54 13.33
N SER A 73 -5.26 7.81 13.31
CA SER A 73 -4.64 8.79 12.40
C SER A 73 -3.24 8.36 11.97
N TYR A 74 -2.66 9.05 10.99
CA TYR A 74 -1.25 8.84 10.62
C TYR A 74 -0.30 9.31 11.74
N ALA A 75 -0.65 10.35 12.49
CA ALA A 75 0.11 10.77 13.68
C ALA A 75 0.17 9.66 14.75
N ASP A 76 -0.90 8.89 14.92
CA ASP A 76 -0.91 7.72 15.81
C ASP A 76 0.07 6.64 15.36
N ILE A 77 0.14 6.40 14.04
CA ILE A 77 1.13 5.47 13.48
C ILE A 77 2.53 5.95 13.88
N LEU A 78 2.86 7.23 13.68
CA LEU A 78 4.17 7.77 14.06
C LEU A 78 4.43 7.63 15.57
N ALA A 79 3.44 7.96 16.40
CA ALA A 79 3.55 7.85 17.85
C ALA A 79 3.86 6.41 18.32
N THR A 80 3.21 5.41 17.71
CA THR A 80 3.49 3.99 17.99
C THR A 80 4.90 3.56 17.56
N HIS A 81 5.51 4.29 16.61
CA HIS A 81 6.85 4.03 16.07
C HIS A 81 7.92 5.00 16.61
N GLY A 82 7.74 5.50 17.85
CA GLY A 82 8.80 6.16 18.61
C GLY A 82 8.89 7.68 18.43
N PHE A 83 7.99 8.28 17.63
CA PHE A 83 7.98 9.74 17.41
C PHE A 83 7.51 10.56 18.63
N THR A 84 7.10 9.91 19.71
CA THR A 84 6.77 10.56 21.00
C THR A 84 7.85 10.33 22.07
N ARG A 85 8.97 9.67 21.71
CA ARG A 85 10.04 9.27 22.62
C ARG A 85 11.37 9.91 22.18
N PRO A 86 11.72 11.11 22.71
CA PRO A 86 12.85 11.89 22.21
C PRO A 86 14.16 11.12 22.06
N ALA A 87 14.55 10.33 23.07
CA ALA A 87 15.79 9.55 23.01
C ALA A 87 15.78 8.48 21.90
N VAL A 88 14.65 7.82 21.68
CA VAL A 88 14.49 6.82 20.61
C VAL A 88 14.49 7.49 19.26
N PHE A 89 13.71 8.57 19.12
CA PHE A 89 13.65 9.36 17.91
C PHE A 89 15.02 9.89 17.48
N ASN A 90 15.77 10.52 18.39
CA ASN A 90 17.11 11.03 18.12
C ASN A 90 18.11 9.92 17.76
N GLY A 91 17.96 8.73 18.36
CA GLY A 91 18.72 7.54 17.98
C GLY A 91 18.46 7.13 16.53
N MET A 92 17.20 7.12 16.09
CA MET A 92 16.83 6.85 14.68
C MET A 92 17.39 7.91 13.74
N MET A 93 17.28 9.20 14.07
CA MET A 93 17.84 10.29 13.26
C MET A 93 19.35 10.15 13.10
N SER A 94 20.08 9.82 14.18
CA SER A 94 21.52 9.60 14.13
C SER A 94 21.89 8.38 13.28
N ALA A 95 21.13 7.29 13.39
CA ALA A 95 21.34 6.10 12.56
C ALA A 95 21.13 6.39 11.07
N TRP A 96 20.08 7.13 10.71
CA TRP A 96 19.85 7.56 9.33
C TRP A 96 20.93 8.51 8.81
N ALA A 97 21.37 9.48 9.62
CA ALA A 97 22.47 10.35 9.25
C ALA A 97 23.75 9.57 8.93
N ASN A 98 24.09 8.58 9.77
CA ASN A 98 25.23 7.70 9.54
C ASN A 98 25.06 6.87 8.26
N LEU A 99 23.87 6.31 8.01
CA LEU A 99 23.58 5.57 6.79
C LEU A 99 23.73 6.45 5.54
N HIS A 100 23.17 7.65 5.54
CA HIS A 100 23.28 8.55 4.40
C HIS A 100 24.72 8.98 4.13
N ALA A 101 25.52 9.22 5.17
CA ALA A 101 26.94 9.50 5.05
C ALA A 101 27.72 8.31 4.47
N LEU A 102 27.48 7.08 4.97
CA LEU A 102 28.13 5.85 4.48
C LEU A 102 27.76 5.53 3.03
N LEU A 103 26.53 5.86 2.62
CA LEU A 103 26.02 5.62 1.29
C LEU A 103 26.27 6.78 0.33
N GLU A 104 26.88 7.88 0.81
CA GLU A 104 27.10 9.12 0.06
C GLU A 104 25.84 9.58 -0.67
N THR A 105 24.71 9.65 0.07
CA THR A 105 23.39 9.82 -0.55
C THR A 105 23.21 11.21 -1.16
N ASP A 106 22.83 11.27 -2.44
CA ASP A 106 22.46 12.53 -3.11
C ASP A 106 20.95 12.82 -2.98
N ILE A 107 20.13 11.77 -3.06
CA ILE A 107 18.66 11.87 -3.04
C ILE A 107 18.05 10.64 -2.38
N VAL A 108 16.96 10.87 -1.65
CA VAL A 108 16.19 9.82 -0.96
C VAL A 108 14.82 9.68 -1.60
N VAL A 109 14.52 8.46 -2.06
CA VAL A 109 13.19 8.06 -2.49
C VAL A 109 12.50 7.36 -1.32
N LEU A 110 11.41 7.93 -0.84
CA LEU A 110 10.75 7.55 0.41
C LEU A 110 9.47 6.79 0.09
N GLU A 111 9.29 5.63 0.71
CA GLU A 111 8.06 4.85 0.68
C GLU A 111 7.74 4.43 2.11
N HIS A 112 6.70 5.03 2.72
CA HIS A 112 6.32 4.78 4.12
C HIS A 112 7.52 4.79 5.09
N ALA A 113 8.41 5.77 4.88
CA ALA A 113 9.67 5.93 5.59
C ALA A 113 9.74 7.30 6.30
N PRO A 114 8.87 7.56 7.30
CA PRO A 114 8.75 8.87 7.92
C PRO A 114 10.01 9.29 8.69
N SER A 115 10.78 8.36 9.26
CA SER A 115 11.99 8.71 10.02
C SER A 115 13.16 9.00 9.08
N ALA A 116 13.26 8.25 7.98
CA ALA A 116 14.16 8.58 6.87
C ALA A 116 13.87 9.97 6.28
N LEU A 117 12.59 10.32 6.13
CA LEU A 117 12.16 11.63 5.64
C LEU A 117 12.65 12.74 6.56
N VAL A 118 12.39 12.65 7.86
CA VAL A 118 12.79 13.69 8.81
C VAL A 118 14.30 13.82 8.88
N ALA A 119 15.04 12.70 8.87
CA ALA A 119 16.50 12.71 8.83
C ALA A 119 17.04 13.35 7.55
N ALA A 120 16.47 13.02 6.38
CA ALA A 120 16.85 13.63 5.10
C ALA A 120 16.67 15.15 5.12
N ARG A 121 15.57 15.63 5.71
CA ARG A 121 15.34 17.08 5.91
C ARG A 121 16.37 17.72 6.83
N MET A 122 16.70 17.09 7.96
CA MET A 122 17.74 17.57 8.88
C MET A 122 19.10 17.71 8.19
N LEU A 123 19.37 16.84 7.21
CA LEU A 123 20.61 16.83 6.44
C LEU A 123 20.57 17.72 5.18
N GLY A 124 19.41 18.30 4.83
CA GLY A 124 19.23 19.06 3.60
C GLY A 124 19.30 18.22 2.32
N LEU A 125 19.06 16.91 2.42
CA LEU A 125 19.02 16.01 1.26
C LEU A 125 17.78 16.23 0.41
N LYS A 126 17.89 15.96 -0.89
CA LYS A 126 16.75 15.95 -1.81
C LYS A 126 15.85 14.77 -1.50
N THR A 127 14.54 14.99 -1.57
CA THR A 127 13.53 14.00 -1.18
C THR A 127 12.43 13.85 -2.22
N VAL A 128 12.11 12.61 -2.54
CA VAL A 128 10.93 12.24 -3.35
C VAL A 128 10.10 11.25 -2.57
N HIS A 129 8.88 11.64 -2.17
CA HIS A 129 7.94 10.71 -1.53
C HIS A 129 7.10 10.02 -2.61
N ILE A 130 7.15 8.70 -2.67
CA ILE A 130 6.29 7.87 -3.51
C ILE A 130 5.40 6.99 -2.63
N GLY A 131 4.14 6.77 -3.01
CA GLY A 131 3.25 5.98 -2.17
C GLY A 131 1.77 6.10 -2.51
N THR A 132 0.94 5.58 -1.62
CA THR A 132 -0.51 5.66 -1.72
C THR A 132 -1.06 6.79 -0.85
N GLY A 133 -2.37 7.03 -0.91
CA GLY A 133 -3.02 7.98 -0.02
C GLY A 133 -2.74 7.68 1.46
N PHE A 134 -2.62 6.40 1.84
CA PHE A 134 -2.39 6.00 3.23
C PHE A 134 -1.03 6.43 3.78
N THR A 135 0.01 6.31 2.96
CA THR A 135 1.40 6.64 3.34
C THR A 135 1.71 8.12 3.12
N ILE A 136 0.89 8.82 2.32
CA ILE A 136 0.99 10.25 2.01
C ILE A 136 -0.31 10.95 2.47
N PRO A 137 -0.43 11.27 3.77
CA PRO A 137 -1.60 11.98 4.29
C PRO A 137 -1.75 13.36 3.64
N PRO A 138 -2.97 13.91 3.58
CA PRO A 138 -3.21 15.25 3.04
C PRO A 138 -2.57 16.32 3.91
N ARG A 139 -2.27 17.48 3.29
CA ARG A 139 -1.61 18.62 3.94
C ARG A 139 -2.59 19.45 4.78
N VAL A 140 -3.17 18.82 5.79
CA VAL A 140 -4.09 19.44 6.75
C VAL A 140 -3.60 19.21 8.17
N SER A 141 -4.13 19.99 9.11
CA SER A 141 -3.88 19.88 10.54
C SER A 141 -5.20 20.14 11.27
N PRO A 142 -5.67 19.25 12.16
CA PRO A 142 -5.09 17.95 12.48
C PRO A 142 -5.14 16.98 11.29
N MET A 143 -4.31 15.94 11.30
CA MET A 143 -4.33 14.86 10.33
C MET A 143 -5.68 14.15 10.34
N PRO A 144 -6.20 13.71 9.18
CA PRO A 144 -7.55 13.18 9.13
C PRO A 144 -7.68 11.85 9.88
N CYS A 145 -8.83 11.67 10.51
CA CYS A 145 -9.20 10.45 11.21
C CYS A 145 -9.53 9.33 10.21
N PHE A 146 -8.90 8.16 10.39
CA PHE A 146 -9.19 6.94 9.64
C PHE A 146 -10.55 6.32 10.02
N ARG A 147 -11.07 6.67 11.19
CA ARG A 147 -12.28 6.07 11.77
C ARG A 147 -13.29 7.15 12.19
N PRO A 148 -13.82 7.95 11.24
CA PRO A 148 -14.70 9.08 11.54
C PRO A 148 -16.00 8.69 12.24
N TRP A 149 -16.36 7.41 12.25
CA TRP A 149 -17.52 6.88 12.98
C TRP A 149 -17.32 6.77 14.50
N HIS A 150 -16.08 6.84 15.02
CA HIS A 150 -15.84 6.88 16.46
C HIS A 150 -15.87 8.33 16.98
N GLN A 151 -16.88 8.62 17.80
CA GLN A 151 -17.04 9.92 18.46
C GLN A 151 -15.97 10.14 19.54
N GLY A 152 -15.69 11.41 19.85
CA GLY A 152 -14.81 11.80 20.97
C GLY A 152 -13.31 11.55 20.75
N THR A 153 -12.88 11.29 19.51
CA THR A 153 -11.47 11.01 19.21
C THR A 153 -10.65 12.26 18.86
N ALA A 154 -11.29 13.38 18.52
CA ALA A 154 -10.63 14.58 17.99
C ALA A 154 -9.53 15.14 18.90
N GLU A 155 -9.82 15.37 20.18
CA GLU A 155 -8.85 15.91 21.15
C GLU A 155 -7.65 14.98 21.33
N ALA A 156 -7.89 13.67 21.40
CA ALA A 156 -6.81 12.67 21.52
C ALA A 156 -5.91 12.63 20.27
N LEU A 157 -6.50 12.84 19.08
CA LEU A 157 -5.74 12.91 17.82
C LEU A 157 -4.87 14.17 17.77
N GLU A 158 -5.43 15.33 18.13
CA GLU A 158 -4.71 16.61 18.18
C GLU A 158 -3.56 16.58 19.20
N ALA A 159 -3.80 16.00 20.39
CA ALA A 159 -2.76 15.82 21.41
C ALA A 159 -1.63 14.89 20.91
N THR A 160 -1.97 13.81 20.20
CA THR A 160 -0.98 12.87 19.64
C THR A 160 -0.14 13.55 18.56
N GLU A 161 -0.77 14.27 17.64
CA GLU A 161 -0.10 15.03 16.61
C GLU A 161 0.83 16.11 17.18
N SER A 162 0.37 16.85 18.19
CA SER A 162 1.17 17.87 18.88
C SER A 162 2.40 17.27 19.57
N SER A 163 2.25 16.10 20.19
CA SER A 163 3.37 15.39 20.83
C SER A 163 4.41 14.94 19.79
N VAL A 164 3.97 14.37 18.67
CA VAL A 164 4.86 13.97 17.57
C VAL A 164 5.58 15.17 16.96
N LEU A 165 4.85 16.27 16.66
CA LEU A 165 5.43 17.49 16.10
C LEU A 165 6.47 18.11 17.03
N SER A 166 6.20 18.13 18.34
CA SER A 166 7.13 18.66 19.34
C SER A 166 8.47 17.93 19.34
N VAL A 167 8.46 16.60 19.24
CA VAL A 167 9.69 15.80 19.15
C VAL A 167 10.46 16.07 17.86
N ILE A 168 9.77 16.16 16.72
CA ILE A 168 10.42 16.48 15.43
C ILE A 168 11.04 17.89 15.49
N ASN A 169 10.30 18.88 15.99
CA ASN A 169 10.77 20.27 16.07
C ASN A 169 11.96 20.42 17.03
N ALA A 170 12.03 19.64 18.11
CA ALA A 170 13.20 19.59 18.97
C ALA A 170 14.44 19.08 18.22
N ALA A 171 14.30 18.09 17.35
CA ALA A 171 15.39 17.59 16.52
C ALA A 171 15.79 18.59 15.42
N PHE A 172 14.83 19.26 14.77
CA PHE A 172 15.10 20.36 13.83
C PHE A 172 15.89 21.48 14.49
N ALA A 173 15.47 21.93 15.68
CA ALA A 173 16.15 22.98 16.43
C ALA A 173 17.60 22.60 16.78
N ALA A 174 17.86 21.34 17.15
CA ALA A 174 19.21 20.85 17.45
C ALA A 174 20.17 20.91 16.24
N CYS A 175 19.62 20.93 15.03
CA CYS A 175 20.38 21.05 13.78
C CYS A 175 20.25 22.43 13.10
N GLY A 176 19.70 23.43 13.80
CA GLY A 176 19.55 24.80 13.28
C GLY A 176 18.46 24.98 12.23
N HIS A 177 17.55 24.01 12.08
CA HIS A 177 16.39 24.12 11.18
C HIS A 177 15.24 24.89 11.84
N VAL A 178 14.45 25.57 11.01
CA VAL A 178 13.22 26.24 11.45
C VAL A 178 12.19 25.19 11.87
N ALA A 179 11.54 25.41 13.00
CA ALA A 179 10.45 24.55 13.48
C ALA A 179 9.28 24.59 12.49
N ALA A 180 8.73 23.43 12.18
CA ALA A 180 7.51 23.30 11.37
C ALA A 180 6.28 23.72 12.19
N THR A 181 5.32 24.38 11.54
CA THR A 181 4.07 24.85 12.14
C THR A 181 3.09 23.70 12.34
N THR A 182 3.11 22.72 11.43
CA THR A 182 2.22 21.54 11.48
C THR A 182 3.02 20.26 11.25
N LEU A 183 2.43 19.11 11.62
CA LEU A 183 3.04 17.82 11.33
C LEU A 183 3.09 17.52 9.83
N SER A 184 2.09 17.95 9.07
CA SER A 184 2.10 17.85 7.60
C SER A 184 3.21 18.67 6.96
N GLU A 185 3.53 19.85 7.52
CA GLU A 185 4.70 20.63 7.11
C GLU A 185 5.99 19.91 7.46
N ALA A 186 6.11 19.35 8.67
CA ALA A 186 7.28 18.60 9.12
C ALA A 186 7.59 17.36 8.23
N LEU A 187 6.55 16.77 7.64
CA LEU A 187 6.63 15.61 6.74
C LEU A 187 6.57 15.97 5.24
N SER A 188 6.82 17.23 4.88
CA SER A 188 6.90 17.64 3.48
C SER A 188 8.18 17.15 2.78
N THR A 189 8.13 17.06 1.46
CA THR A 189 9.23 16.63 0.58
C THR A 189 9.35 17.55 -0.62
N ASP A 190 10.49 17.53 -1.32
CA ASP A 190 10.72 18.36 -2.52
C ASP A 190 9.76 17.97 -3.65
N ARG A 191 9.49 16.67 -3.80
CA ARG A 191 8.48 16.14 -4.73
C ARG A 191 7.69 15.03 -4.06
N THR A 192 6.39 14.98 -4.36
CA THR A 192 5.48 13.94 -3.88
C THR A 192 4.72 13.36 -5.06
N LEU A 193 4.84 12.04 -5.26
CA LEU A 193 4.19 11.28 -6.32
C LEU A 193 3.19 10.31 -5.69
N LEU A 194 1.90 10.61 -5.87
CA LEU A 194 0.83 9.73 -5.44
C LEU A 194 0.61 8.66 -6.51
N MET A 195 0.99 7.43 -6.19
CA MET A 195 0.94 6.27 -7.09
C MET A 195 -0.37 5.51 -6.88
N THR A 196 -1.49 6.08 -7.31
CA THR A 196 -2.83 5.54 -7.11
C THR A 196 -3.81 6.00 -8.19
N LEU A 197 -4.99 5.40 -8.21
CA LEU A 197 -6.17 5.95 -8.89
C LEU A 197 -6.88 6.94 -7.94
N PRO A 198 -7.47 8.04 -8.42
CA PRO A 198 -8.35 8.92 -7.62
C PRO A 198 -9.45 8.18 -6.86
N GLU A 199 -10.00 7.11 -7.44
CA GLU A 199 -11.01 6.25 -6.81
C GLU A 199 -10.48 5.51 -5.58
N LEU A 200 -9.16 5.39 -5.46
CA LEU A 200 -8.46 4.65 -4.40
C LEU A 200 -7.64 5.56 -3.48
N ASP A 201 -7.70 6.89 -3.67
CA ASP A 201 -7.14 7.79 -2.66
C ASP A 201 -7.94 7.63 -1.36
N HIS A 202 -7.21 7.35 -0.28
CA HIS A 202 -7.78 6.97 1.02
C HIS A 202 -8.59 8.10 1.63
N TYR A 203 -8.26 9.35 1.29
CA TYR A 203 -8.90 10.54 1.83
C TYR A 203 -9.81 11.18 0.77
N GLN A 204 -11.09 10.86 0.83
CA GLN A 204 -12.08 11.42 -0.11
C GLN A 204 -12.12 12.94 -0.06
N GLY A 205 -12.01 13.58 -1.22
CA GLY A 205 -12.11 15.04 -1.32
C GLY A 205 -10.92 15.79 -0.73
N ALA A 206 -9.84 15.09 -0.37
CA ALA A 206 -8.60 15.73 0.01
C ALA A 206 -8.04 16.57 -1.14
N ASP A 207 -7.54 17.76 -0.82
CA ASP A 207 -6.83 18.57 -1.80
C ASP A 207 -5.47 17.91 -2.14
N ARG A 208 -5.36 17.46 -3.39
CA ARG A 208 -4.15 16.87 -3.97
C ARG A 208 -3.53 17.76 -5.06
N SER A 209 -3.89 19.04 -5.12
CA SER A 209 -3.40 19.98 -6.14
C SER A 209 -1.88 20.18 -6.10
N ALA A 210 -1.27 20.07 -4.93
CA ALA A 210 0.16 20.26 -4.71
C ALA A 210 1.00 18.98 -4.92
N ILE A 211 0.40 17.86 -5.35
CA ILE A 211 1.11 16.59 -5.56
C ILE A 211 0.88 16.06 -6.96
N GLU A 212 1.84 15.29 -7.46
CA GLU A 212 1.69 14.66 -8.78
C GLU A 212 0.98 13.33 -8.63
N LEU A 213 -0.20 13.21 -9.23
CA LEU A 213 -0.88 11.93 -9.36
C LEU A 213 -0.30 11.15 -10.54
N THR A 214 0.12 9.92 -10.28
CA THR A 214 0.66 9.00 -11.28
C THR A 214 -0.11 7.69 -11.23
N THR A 215 -0.41 7.11 -12.40
CA THR A 215 -0.90 5.74 -12.43
C THR A 215 0.18 4.83 -11.86
N PRO A 216 -0.19 3.84 -11.01
CA PRO A 216 0.78 2.92 -10.46
C PRO A 216 1.63 2.30 -11.56
N VAL A 217 2.94 2.26 -11.34
CA VAL A 217 3.86 1.60 -12.27
C VAL A 217 3.50 0.12 -12.30
N GLU A 218 3.39 -0.43 -13.51
CA GLU A 218 3.05 -1.83 -13.69
C GLU A 218 4.18 -2.68 -13.14
N ASN A 219 3.82 -3.56 -12.22
CA ASN A 219 4.73 -4.55 -11.72
C ASN A 219 4.59 -5.80 -12.59
N ASN A 220 5.54 -6.02 -13.50
CA ASN A 220 5.66 -7.26 -14.28
C ASN A 220 6.11 -8.46 -13.42
N GLY A 221 5.91 -8.39 -12.10
CA GLY A 221 6.23 -9.43 -11.14
C GLY A 221 5.55 -10.73 -11.54
N GLY A 222 6.36 -11.67 -12.00
CA GLY A 222 5.93 -12.98 -12.45
C GLY A 222 4.96 -13.63 -11.47
N GLY A 223 3.86 -14.10 -12.02
CA GLY A 223 2.93 -15.00 -11.36
C GLY A 223 2.76 -16.23 -12.23
N MET A 224 2.32 -17.32 -11.62
CA MET A 224 1.96 -18.49 -12.40
C MET A 224 0.76 -18.16 -13.30
N ARG A 225 0.87 -18.46 -14.59
CA ARG A 225 -0.28 -18.38 -15.50
C ARG A 225 -1.21 -19.55 -15.22
N VAL A 226 -2.43 -19.22 -14.83
CA VAL A 226 -3.48 -20.20 -14.54
C VAL A 226 -4.66 -19.92 -15.47
N PRO A 227 -5.04 -20.85 -16.36
CA PRO A 227 -6.16 -20.63 -17.26
C PRO A 227 -7.49 -20.87 -16.55
N TRP A 228 -8.53 -20.14 -16.94
CA TRP A 228 -9.92 -20.52 -16.68
C TRP A 228 -10.26 -21.79 -17.46
N LEU A 229 -10.92 -22.75 -16.82
CA LEU A 229 -11.20 -24.07 -17.42
C LEU A 229 -12.58 -24.15 -18.08
N GLN A 230 -13.48 -23.21 -17.77
CA GLN A 230 -14.84 -23.23 -18.29
C GLN A 230 -15.33 -21.83 -18.71
N THR A 231 -16.45 -21.79 -19.45
CA THR A 231 -17.05 -20.56 -19.99
C THR A 231 -18.51 -20.33 -19.59
N ARG A 232 -19.15 -21.30 -18.92
CA ARG A 232 -20.59 -21.32 -18.63
C ARG A 232 -20.94 -20.61 -17.31
N TYR A 233 -20.09 -20.77 -16.31
CA TYR A 233 -20.28 -20.31 -14.95
C TYR A 233 -19.44 -19.07 -14.65
N PRO A 234 -19.87 -18.24 -13.69
CA PRO A 234 -19.09 -17.09 -13.27
C PRO A 234 -17.68 -17.43 -12.86
N ARG A 235 -16.73 -16.58 -13.23
CA ARG A 235 -15.30 -16.73 -12.95
C ARG A 235 -14.89 -15.74 -11.88
N ILE A 236 -14.39 -16.25 -10.77
CA ILE A 236 -14.06 -15.47 -9.57
C ILE A 236 -12.57 -15.60 -9.28
N PHE A 237 -11.90 -14.47 -9.22
CA PHE A 237 -10.56 -14.41 -8.64
C PHE A 237 -10.69 -14.12 -7.14
N MET A 238 -10.03 -14.89 -6.28
CA MET A 238 -9.98 -14.63 -4.84
C MET A 238 -8.54 -14.39 -4.38
N TYR A 239 -8.28 -13.29 -3.65
CA TYR A 239 -7.00 -13.06 -2.98
C TYR A 239 -7.20 -12.53 -1.56
N VAL A 240 -6.99 -13.41 -0.59
CA VAL A 240 -7.21 -13.15 0.83
C VAL A 240 -6.11 -13.79 1.68
N ARG A 241 -6.09 -13.45 2.97
CA ARG A 241 -5.24 -14.09 3.98
C ARG A 241 -6.06 -15.08 4.79
N ASN A 242 -5.37 -15.99 5.48
CA ASN A 242 -6.02 -16.90 6.40
C ASN A 242 -6.72 -16.13 7.52
N GLN A 243 -8.02 -16.38 7.69
CA GLN A 243 -8.89 -15.70 8.65
C GLN A 243 -9.89 -16.70 9.23
N VAL A 244 -10.48 -16.37 10.39
CA VAL A 244 -11.45 -17.22 11.09
C VAL A 244 -12.68 -17.57 10.24
N TRP A 245 -13.06 -16.69 9.32
CA TRP A 245 -14.19 -16.87 8.42
C TRP A 245 -13.86 -17.67 7.14
N LEU A 246 -12.57 -17.89 6.84
CA LEU A 246 -12.13 -18.48 5.58
C LEU A 246 -12.72 -19.87 5.30
N PRO A 247 -12.81 -20.81 6.28
CA PRO A 247 -13.41 -22.11 6.02
C PRO A 247 -14.84 -22.04 5.51
N ALA A 248 -15.67 -21.17 6.11
CA ALA A 248 -17.06 -20.99 5.69
C ALA A 248 -17.18 -20.39 4.29
N VAL A 249 -16.29 -19.44 3.95
CA VAL A 249 -16.23 -18.85 2.60
C VAL A 249 -15.87 -19.91 1.55
N LEU A 250 -14.87 -20.74 1.82
CA LEU A 250 -14.48 -21.82 0.90
C LEU A 250 -15.59 -22.86 0.73
N ASP A 251 -16.29 -23.22 1.81
CA ASP A 251 -17.43 -24.13 1.75
C ASP A 251 -18.56 -23.57 0.87
N VAL A 252 -18.87 -22.27 0.99
CA VAL A 252 -19.87 -21.60 0.13
C VAL A 252 -19.42 -21.61 -1.33
N LEU A 253 -18.16 -21.31 -1.62
CA LEU A 253 -17.64 -21.28 -2.99
C LEU A 253 -17.61 -22.68 -3.61
N ALA A 254 -17.22 -23.71 -2.85
CA ALA A 254 -17.23 -25.10 -3.30
C ALA A 254 -18.65 -25.60 -3.62
N GLY A 255 -19.65 -25.17 -2.84
CA GLY A 255 -21.06 -25.49 -3.08
C GLY A 255 -21.77 -24.63 -4.13
N SER A 256 -21.10 -23.65 -4.72
CA SER A 256 -21.67 -22.71 -5.70
C SER A 256 -21.34 -23.10 -7.14
N THR A 257 -22.17 -22.67 -8.09
CA THR A 257 -21.97 -22.86 -9.53
C THR A 257 -21.08 -21.76 -10.13
N VAL A 258 -19.83 -21.70 -9.67
CA VAL A 258 -18.81 -20.72 -10.09
C VAL A 258 -17.47 -21.42 -10.30
N GLU A 259 -16.57 -20.85 -11.08
CA GLU A 259 -15.15 -21.23 -11.09
C GLU A 259 -14.35 -20.21 -10.28
N VAL A 260 -13.50 -20.68 -9.38
CA VAL A 260 -12.69 -19.87 -8.49
C VAL A 260 -11.22 -20.22 -8.65
N ILE A 261 -10.40 -19.19 -8.91
CA ILE A 261 -8.96 -19.24 -8.73
C ILE A 261 -8.65 -18.41 -7.48
N ALA A 262 -8.26 -19.09 -6.40
CA ALA A 262 -7.98 -18.50 -5.11
C ALA A 262 -6.48 -18.50 -4.82
N VAL A 263 -5.92 -17.33 -4.49
CA VAL A 263 -4.58 -17.17 -3.93
C VAL A 263 -4.74 -16.90 -2.44
N ILE A 264 -4.16 -17.79 -1.61
CA ILE A 264 -4.21 -17.69 -0.16
C ILE A 264 -2.84 -18.12 0.37
N PRO A 265 -1.88 -17.18 0.50
CA PRO A 265 -0.48 -17.50 0.77
C PRO A 265 -0.26 -18.34 2.03
N ASP A 266 -1.05 -18.08 3.06
CA ASP A 266 -0.98 -18.66 4.39
C ASP A 266 -2.10 -19.66 4.68
N ILE A 267 -2.71 -20.27 3.65
CA ILE A 267 -3.73 -21.30 3.86
C ILE A 267 -3.15 -22.53 4.60
N PRO A 268 -3.81 -23.02 5.67
CA PRO A 268 -3.45 -24.28 6.31
C PRO A 268 -3.63 -25.49 5.39
N ASP A 269 -2.70 -26.46 5.44
CA ASP A 269 -2.75 -27.66 4.58
C ASP A 269 -4.03 -28.48 4.74
N ALA A 270 -4.57 -28.55 5.96
CA ALA A 270 -5.83 -29.23 6.24
C ALA A 270 -7.01 -28.59 5.47
N LEU A 271 -7.05 -27.25 5.45
CA LEU A 271 -8.13 -26.52 4.78
C LEU A 271 -8.01 -26.59 3.25
N ARG A 272 -6.78 -26.57 2.72
CA ARG A 272 -6.51 -26.79 1.30
C ARG A 272 -6.89 -28.21 0.87
N SER A 273 -6.47 -29.21 1.64
CA SER A 273 -6.76 -30.64 1.36
C SER A 273 -8.25 -30.94 1.37
N LYS A 274 -9.04 -30.32 2.27
CA LYS A 274 -10.49 -30.45 2.33
C LYS A 274 -11.18 -30.15 0.99
N HIS A 275 -10.65 -29.21 0.21
CA HIS A 275 -11.24 -28.76 -1.06
C HIS A 275 -10.50 -29.27 -2.30
N ALA A 276 -9.51 -30.17 -2.14
CA ALA A 276 -8.64 -30.57 -3.24
C ALA A 276 -9.35 -31.35 -4.36
N SER A 277 -10.49 -31.99 -4.07
CA SER A 277 -11.32 -32.68 -5.07
C SER A 277 -12.28 -31.77 -5.82
N CYS A 278 -12.39 -30.49 -5.43
CA CYS A 278 -13.28 -29.53 -6.05
C CYS A 278 -12.61 -28.90 -7.28
N GLU A 279 -12.86 -29.45 -8.47
CA GLU A 279 -12.16 -29.04 -9.71
C GLU A 279 -12.37 -27.55 -10.07
N HIS A 280 -13.52 -26.98 -9.70
CA HIS A 280 -13.84 -25.57 -9.94
C HIS A 280 -13.31 -24.62 -8.86
N LEU A 281 -12.77 -25.11 -7.75
CA LEU A 281 -12.13 -24.29 -6.69
C LEU A 281 -10.64 -24.64 -6.60
N ARG A 282 -9.81 -23.86 -7.30
CA ARG A 282 -8.36 -24.07 -7.33
C ARG A 282 -7.66 -23.09 -6.42
N ILE A 283 -6.94 -23.61 -5.42
CA ILE A 283 -6.29 -22.82 -4.37
C ILE A 283 -4.76 -22.90 -4.50
N TYR A 284 -4.13 -21.73 -4.58
CA TYR A 284 -2.70 -21.51 -4.75
C TYR A 284 -2.14 -20.72 -3.55
N ARG A 285 -0.87 -20.97 -3.19
CA ARG A 285 -0.15 -20.14 -2.21
C ARG A 285 0.65 -19.05 -2.92
N GLU A 286 1.14 -19.39 -4.10
CA GLU A 286 2.00 -18.58 -4.93
C GLU A 286 1.19 -17.53 -5.71
N PRO A 287 1.79 -16.37 -6.03
CA PRO A 287 1.15 -15.38 -6.88
C PRO A 287 0.77 -15.93 -8.25
N VAL A 288 -0.37 -15.47 -8.77
CA VAL A 288 -0.85 -15.76 -10.14
C VAL A 288 -0.78 -14.50 -11.00
N ASP A 289 -0.64 -14.67 -12.31
CA ASP A 289 -0.59 -13.58 -13.27
C ASP A 289 -1.97 -12.90 -13.40
N LEU A 290 -2.17 -11.78 -12.70
CA LEU A 290 -3.44 -11.04 -12.70
C LEU A 290 -3.75 -10.41 -14.05
N HIS A 291 -2.73 -9.97 -14.80
CA HIS A 291 -2.92 -9.39 -16.13
C HIS A 291 -3.53 -10.43 -17.09
N ALA A 292 -3.10 -11.69 -17.01
CA ALA A 292 -3.72 -12.77 -17.78
C ALA A 292 -5.10 -13.18 -17.25
N LEU A 293 -5.32 -13.09 -15.94
CA LEU A 293 -6.49 -13.65 -15.27
C LEU A 293 -7.73 -12.72 -15.31
N LEU A 294 -7.52 -11.44 -14.99
CA LEU A 294 -8.60 -10.46 -14.77
C LEU A 294 -9.48 -10.19 -16.01
N PRO A 295 -8.99 -10.21 -17.26
CA PRO A 295 -9.84 -10.02 -18.45
C PRO A 295 -10.97 -11.08 -18.57
N GLY A 296 -10.78 -12.27 -17.99
CA GLY A 296 -11.80 -13.31 -17.93
C GLY A 296 -12.61 -13.34 -16.64
N CYS A 297 -12.33 -12.46 -15.69
CA CYS A 297 -12.89 -12.46 -14.35
C CYS A 297 -14.19 -11.65 -14.29
N GLN A 298 -15.23 -12.17 -13.62
CA GLN A 298 -16.50 -11.47 -13.42
C GLN A 298 -16.59 -10.79 -12.05
N LEU A 299 -15.87 -11.29 -11.05
CA LEU A 299 -15.86 -10.75 -9.70
C LEU A 299 -14.53 -11.09 -9.03
N ALA A 300 -13.91 -10.11 -8.37
CA ALA A 300 -12.78 -10.34 -7.50
C ALA A 300 -13.23 -10.35 -6.03
N ILE A 301 -12.81 -11.35 -5.26
CA ILE A 301 -12.94 -11.38 -3.80
C ILE A 301 -11.57 -11.05 -3.22
N THR A 302 -11.43 -9.93 -2.55
CA THR A 302 -10.11 -9.43 -2.13
C THR A 302 -10.13 -8.91 -0.71
N HIS A 303 -9.00 -9.04 -0.03
CA HIS A 303 -8.73 -8.34 1.23
C HIS A 303 -8.54 -6.81 1.07
N ALA A 304 -8.83 -6.24 -0.11
CA ALA A 304 -8.71 -4.81 -0.43
C ALA A 304 -7.26 -4.27 -0.47
N GLY A 305 -6.30 -5.11 -0.82
CA GLY A 305 -4.92 -4.66 -1.09
C GLY A 305 -4.87 -3.68 -2.27
N HIS A 306 -4.15 -2.56 -2.11
CA HIS A 306 -4.11 -1.46 -3.07
C HIS A 306 -3.80 -1.88 -4.51
N GLY A 307 -2.74 -2.67 -4.73
CA GLY A 307 -2.34 -3.12 -6.07
C GLY A 307 -3.42 -3.94 -6.78
N THR A 308 -3.96 -4.96 -6.10
CA THR A 308 -5.07 -5.76 -6.64
C THR A 308 -6.31 -4.92 -6.93
N SER A 309 -6.62 -3.94 -6.08
CA SER A 309 -7.73 -3.02 -6.30
C SER A 309 -7.52 -2.15 -7.55
N VAL A 310 -6.29 -1.68 -7.79
CA VAL A 310 -5.92 -0.96 -9.03
C VAL A 310 -6.15 -1.86 -10.25
N ASP A 311 -5.64 -3.08 -10.22
CA ASP A 311 -5.73 -4.00 -11.37
C ASP A 311 -7.19 -4.36 -11.69
N CYS A 312 -8.00 -4.60 -10.66
CA CYS A 312 -9.43 -4.88 -10.82
C CYS A 312 -10.16 -3.67 -11.43
N LEU A 313 -9.95 -2.46 -10.90
CA LEU A 313 -10.60 -1.25 -11.42
C LEU A 313 -10.15 -0.90 -12.84
N LYS A 314 -8.87 -1.08 -13.18
CA LYS A 314 -8.36 -0.86 -14.55
C LYS A 314 -8.91 -1.90 -15.54
N THR A 315 -9.20 -3.12 -15.09
CA THR A 315 -9.74 -4.20 -15.93
C THR A 315 -11.28 -4.22 -15.96
N GLY A 316 -11.93 -3.42 -15.11
CA GLY A 316 -13.39 -3.35 -15.02
C GLY A 316 -14.03 -4.51 -14.26
N VAL A 317 -13.28 -5.11 -13.34
CA VAL A 317 -13.73 -6.22 -12.49
C VAL A 317 -14.26 -5.66 -11.17
N PRO A 318 -15.55 -5.89 -10.83
CA PRO A 318 -16.09 -5.48 -9.55
C PRO A 318 -15.49 -6.29 -8.39
N MET A 319 -15.59 -5.77 -7.16
CA MET A 319 -14.92 -6.36 -5.99
C MET A 319 -15.83 -6.60 -4.79
N LEU A 320 -15.79 -7.82 -4.25
CA LEU A 320 -16.23 -8.15 -2.89
C LEU A 320 -15.03 -8.02 -1.94
N LEU A 321 -15.11 -7.09 -1.00
CA LEU A 321 -13.97 -6.69 -0.16
C LEU A 321 -14.09 -7.25 1.26
N LEU A 322 -13.04 -7.93 1.73
CA LEU A 322 -12.94 -8.56 3.05
C LEU A 322 -11.72 -8.00 3.82
N PRO A 323 -11.75 -6.71 4.24
CA PRO A 323 -10.60 -6.01 4.80
C PRO A 323 -10.19 -6.54 6.18
N ASN A 324 -8.90 -6.61 6.46
CA ASN A 324 -8.35 -7.08 7.74
C ASN A 324 -7.78 -5.96 8.62
N HIS A 325 -7.42 -4.83 8.03
CA HIS A 325 -6.84 -3.68 8.75
C HIS A 325 -7.33 -2.34 8.18
N ILE A 326 -6.93 -1.26 8.84
CA ILE A 326 -7.52 0.07 8.60
C ILE A 326 -7.30 0.59 7.17
N GLU A 327 -6.09 0.45 6.60
CA GLU A 327 -5.83 0.82 5.20
C GLU A 327 -6.79 0.10 4.23
N GLN A 328 -6.94 -1.23 4.38
CA GLN A 328 -7.86 -2.03 3.58
C GLN A 328 -9.32 -1.62 3.78
N LEU A 329 -9.70 -1.25 5.01
CA LEU A 329 -11.04 -0.75 5.31
C LEU A 329 -11.30 0.60 4.63
N MET A 330 -10.31 1.49 4.60
CA MET A 330 -10.41 2.76 3.87
C MET A 330 -10.58 2.51 2.38
N ILE A 331 -9.74 1.67 1.75
CA ILE A 331 -9.88 1.27 0.34
C ILE A 331 -11.26 0.66 0.07
N THR A 332 -11.74 -0.20 0.97
CA THR A 332 -13.08 -0.80 0.89
C THR A 332 -14.17 0.27 0.83
N GLY A 333 -14.10 1.27 1.71
CA GLY A 333 -15.02 2.41 1.71
C GLY A 333 -14.95 3.23 0.43
N ARG A 334 -13.74 3.43 -0.13
CA ARG A 334 -13.56 4.15 -1.40
C ARG A 334 -14.21 3.42 -2.57
N ILE A 335 -13.97 2.11 -2.69
CA ILE A 335 -14.54 1.29 -3.77
C ILE A 335 -16.07 1.21 -3.62
N ALA A 336 -16.58 1.01 -2.40
CA ALA A 336 -18.02 1.01 -2.15
C ALA A 336 -18.69 2.32 -2.58
N ALA A 337 -18.04 3.48 -2.32
CA ALA A 337 -18.54 4.79 -2.73
C ALA A 337 -18.60 4.97 -4.27
N THR A 338 -17.85 4.19 -5.05
CA THR A 338 -17.94 4.20 -6.52
C THR A 338 -19.06 3.32 -7.07
N GLY A 339 -19.63 2.44 -6.24
CA GLY A 339 -20.54 1.39 -6.68
C GLY A 339 -19.88 0.20 -7.38
N ALA A 340 -18.55 0.18 -7.55
CA ALA A 340 -17.82 -0.92 -8.19
C ALA A 340 -17.54 -2.12 -7.25
N GLY A 341 -18.01 -2.08 -6.01
CA GLY A 341 -17.84 -3.16 -5.07
C GLY A 341 -18.57 -2.95 -3.77
N VAL A 342 -18.49 -3.94 -2.87
CA VAL A 342 -19.08 -3.89 -1.53
C VAL A 342 -18.16 -4.58 -0.54
N GLY A 343 -18.09 -4.04 0.68
CA GLY A 343 -17.30 -4.59 1.76
C GLY A 343 -18.12 -5.38 2.77
N ILE A 344 -17.56 -6.46 3.30
CA ILE A 344 -18.07 -7.13 4.50
C ILE A 344 -16.99 -7.07 5.58
N ILE A 345 -17.35 -6.52 6.74
CA ILE A 345 -16.43 -6.49 7.88
C ILE A 345 -16.17 -7.91 8.41
N PRO A 346 -14.95 -8.23 8.88
CA PRO A 346 -14.56 -9.59 9.26
C PRO A 346 -15.53 -10.33 10.18
N SER A 347 -16.12 -9.62 11.15
CA SER A 347 -17.04 -10.19 12.14
C SER A 347 -18.37 -10.66 11.57
N THR A 348 -18.75 -10.22 10.36
CA THR A 348 -20.04 -10.54 9.76
C THR A 348 -19.93 -11.29 8.43
N VAL A 349 -18.70 -11.67 8.02
CA VAL A 349 -18.44 -12.41 6.78
C VAL A 349 -19.24 -13.71 6.74
N GLN A 350 -19.17 -14.53 7.79
CA GLN A 350 -19.84 -15.83 7.81
C GLN A 350 -21.36 -15.72 7.60
N ALA A 351 -21.99 -14.68 8.16
CA ALA A 351 -23.43 -14.48 8.06
C ALA A 351 -23.87 -13.92 6.70
N ASN A 352 -23.06 -13.05 6.09
CA ASN A 352 -23.50 -12.25 4.94
C ASN A 352 -22.91 -12.71 3.59
N PHE A 353 -21.78 -13.43 3.59
CA PHE A 353 -21.00 -13.70 2.38
C PHE A 353 -21.81 -14.34 1.26
N ALA A 354 -22.58 -15.39 1.55
CA ALA A 354 -23.34 -16.11 0.53
C ALA A 354 -24.41 -15.23 -0.15
N GLN A 355 -25.09 -14.37 0.63
CA GLN A 355 -26.08 -13.45 0.08
C GLN A 355 -25.43 -12.38 -0.78
N VAL A 356 -24.39 -11.72 -0.25
CA VAL A 356 -23.67 -10.66 -0.96
C VAL A 356 -23.02 -11.18 -2.24
N LEU A 357 -22.46 -12.39 -2.22
CA LEU A 357 -21.90 -13.03 -3.42
C LEU A 357 -22.95 -13.19 -4.52
N ARG A 358 -24.14 -13.71 -4.16
CA ARG A 358 -25.25 -13.85 -5.12
C ARG A 358 -25.71 -12.50 -5.67
N ASP A 359 -25.83 -11.49 -4.82
CA ASP A 359 -26.26 -10.15 -5.23
C ASP A 359 -25.27 -9.53 -6.20
N MET A 360 -23.96 -9.63 -5.92
CA MET A 360 -22.93 -9.12 -6.82
C MET A 360 -22.88 -9.83 -8.17
N LEU A 361 -23.14 -11.14 -8.21
CA LEU A 361 -23.16 -11.92 -9.45
C LEU A 361 -24.42 -11.69 -10.31
N THR A 362 -25.50 -11.19 -9.70
CA THR A 362 -26.80 -11.02 -10.38
C THR A 362 -27.12 -9.58 -10.72
N GLN A 363 -26.65 -8.61 -9.93
CA GLN A 363 -26.91 -7.20 -10.14
C GLN A 363 -25.84 -6.58 -11.07
N PRO A 364 -26.23 -6.07 -12.25
CA PRO A 364 -25.26 -5.55 -13.22
C PRO A 364 -24.58 -4.25 -12.79
N GLY A 365 -25.13 -3.53 -11.81
CA GLY A 365 -24.64 -2.21 -11.38
C GLY A 365 -23.17 -2.20 -10.95
N TYR A 366 -22.72 -3.24 -10.25
CA TYR A 366 -21.31 -3.34 -9.83
C TYR A 366 -20.36 -3.45 -11.02
N ALA A 367 -20.69 -4.32 -11.98
CA ALA A 367 -19.89 -4.50 -13.18
C ALA A 367 -19.91 -3.25 -14.06
N GLN A 368 -21.07 -2.59 -14.22
CA GLN A 368 -21.19 -1.34 -14.97
C GLN A 368 -20.35 -0.22 -14.35
N ALA A 369 -20.37 -0.07 -13.03
CA ALA A 369 -19.54 0.91 -12.33
C ALA A 369 -18.05 0.61 -12.52
N ALA A 370 -17.62 -0.63 -12.32
CA ALA A 370 -16.22 -1.04 -12.54
C ALA A 370 -15.76 -0.78 -13.98
N GLN A 371 -16.58 -1.14 -14.98
CA GLN A 371 -16.29 -0.90 -16.40
C GLN A 371 -16.24 0.60 -16.75
N GLY A 372 -17.11 1.41 -16.14
CA GLY A 372 -17.06 2.88 -16.28
C GLY A 372 -15.77 3.48 -15.72
N ILE A 373 -15.24 2.90 -14.63
CA ILE A 373 -13.92 3.28 -14.10
C ILE A 373 -12.81 2.84 -15.07
N ALA A 374 -12.82 1.58 -15.53
CA ALA A 374 -11.83 1.04 -16.46
C ALA A 374 -11.72 1.85 -17.75
N ALA A 375 -12.85 2.30 -18.31
CA ALA A 375 -12.89 3.12 -19.53
C ALA A 375 -12.08 4.42 -19.42
N ARG A 376 -11.91 4.97 -18.21
CA ARG A 376 -11.10 6.18 -17.95
C ARG A 376 -9.59 5.92 -18.00
N TYR A 377 -9.17 4.66 -17.89
CA TYR A 377 -7.77 4.24 -17.85
C TYR A 377 -7.35 3.43 -19.08
N LYS A 378 -8.20 3.30 -20.09
CA LYS A 378 -7.91 2.53 -21.32
C LYS A 378 -6.65 3.00 -22.05
N ASP A 379 -6.34 4.30 -21.95
CA ASP A 379 -5.20 4.96 -22.60
C ASP A 379 -4.02 5.16 -21.62
N ALA A 380 -4.11 4.61 -20.40
CA ALA A 380 -3.03 4.69 -19.44
C ALA A 380 -1.83 3.84 -19.89
N ASP A 381 -0.65 4.46 -19.95
CA ASP A 381 0.60 3.79 -20.30
C ASP A 381 1.50 3.69 -19.05
N PRO A 382 1.66 2.47 -18.50
CA PRO A 382 2.53 2.26 -17.34
C PRO A 382 4.00 2.56 -17.61
N ALA A 383 4.49 2.32 -18.83
CA ALA A 383 5.87 2.63 -19.20
C ALA A 383 6.09 4.15 -19.19
N ARG A 384 5.15 4.93 -19.74
CA ARG A 384 5.20 6.40 -19.65
C ARG A 384 5.15 6.89 -18.21
N SER A 385 4.38 6.24 -17.34
CA SER A 385 4.31 6.56 -15.91
C SER A 385 5.65 6.35 -15.23
N LEU A 386 6.30 5.22 -15.49
CA LEU A 386 7.64 4.91 -14.99
C LEU A 386 8.67 5.95 -15.47
N GLN A 387 8.66 6.28 -16.77
CA GLN A 387 9.55 7.29 -17.33
C GLN A 387 9.39 8.64 -16.64
N ARG A 388 8.14 9.06 -16.38
CA ARG A 388 7.82 10.30 -15.68
C ARG A 388 8.33 10.30 -14.24
N VAL A 389 8.11 9.23 -13.49
CA VAL A 389 8.61 9.08 -12.12
C VAL A 389 10.14 9.21 -12.09
N ALA A 390 10.84 8.49 -12.97
CA ALA A 390 12.30 8.57 -13.06
C ALA A 390 12.79 9.98 -13.42
N GLN A 391 12.13 10.65 -14.37
CA GLN A 391 12.44 12.05 -14.73
C GLN A 391 12.23 13.01 -13.57
N THR A 392 11.16 12.84 -12.78
CA THR A 392 10.92 13.68 -11.59
C THR A 392 12.04 13.51 -10.56
N ILE A 393 12.53 12.29 -10.33
CA ILE A 393 13.67 12.02 -9.44
C ILE A 393 14.94 12.69 -9.97
N GLU A 394 15.25 12.51 -11.26
CA GLU A 394 16.45 13.11 -11.88
C GLU A 394 16.40 14.65 -11.92
N SER A 395 15.22 15.25 -12.00
CA SER A 395 15.07 16.72 -12.01
C SER A 395 15.54 17.40 -10.72
N LEU A 396 15.71 16.65 -9.62
CA LEU A 396 16.25 17.14 -8.36
C LEU A 396 17.77 16.92 -8.21
N LEU A 397 18.38 16.17 -9.13
CA LEU A 397 19.82 15.90 -9.18
C LEU A 397 20.60 16.91 -10.05
N GLN A 398 19.86 17.76 -10.79
CA GLN A 398 20.38 18.90 -11.54
C GLN A 398 20.47 20.12 -10.63
#